data_AF-A0A2N5VPZ8-F1
#
_entry.id   AF-A0A2N5VPZ8-F1
#
_cell.length_a   1.000
_cell.length_b   1.000
_cell.length_c   1.000
_cell.angle_alpha   90.00
_cell.angle_beta   90.00
_cell.angle_gamma   90.00
#
_symmetry.space_group_name_H-M   'P 1'
#
loop_
_entity.id
_entity.type
_entity.pdbx_description
1 polymer ?
#
loop_
_entity_poly.entity_id
_entity_poly.type
_entity_poly.pdbx_seq_one_letter_code
_entity_poly.pdbx_strand_id
1 'polypeptide(L)'
;MKLLKSKWNSYNIKANYYNENFSTGLLVSTPNFNEMKSFALDDIFWNMGSLSHPNEPWANDQHVIEGIEALLKLNHCKDELWRIAREARQAVVWGIEKFKSLDNLW
;
A
#
# COMPACT_ATOMS: atom_id res chain seq x y z
N MET A 1 -6.72 17.81 14.23
CA MET A 1 -5.26 18.11 14.09
C MET A 1 -4.34 16.91 14.34
N LYS A 2 -4.61 16.02 15.32
CA LYS A 2 -3.74 14.85 15.63
C LYS A 2 -3.51 13.92 14.42
N LEU A 3 -4.57 13.63 13.65
CA LEU A 3 -4.49 12.76 12.49
C LEU A 3 -3.56 13.30 11.39
N LEU A 4 -3.67 14.59 11.06
CA LEU A 4 -2.82 15.23 10.05
C LEU A 4 -1.35 15.18 10.44
N LYS A 5 -1.02 15.50 11.70
CA LYS A 5 0.36 15.44 12.21
C LYS A 5 0.91 14.01 12.20
N SER A 6 0.09 13.03 12.54
CA SER A 6 0.46 11.61 12.46
C SER A 6 0.76 11.18 11.01
N LYS A 7 -0.10 11.56 10.06
CA LYS A 7 0.10 11.27 8.63
C LYS A 7 1.35 11.95 8.07
N TRP A 8 1.56 13.23 8.39
CA TRP A 8 2.78 13.96 8.02
C TRP A 8 4.03 13.27 8.57
N ASN A 9 4.01 12.83 9.83
CA ASN A 9 5.16 12.13 10.42
C ASN A 9 5.48 10.83 9.68
N SER A 10 4.45 10.03 9.37
CA SER A 10 4.62 8.81 8.57
C SER A 10 5.16 9.09 7.17
N TYR A 11 4.71 10.17 6.52
CA TYR A 11 5.25 10.61 5.23
C TYR A 11 6.72 10.99 5.36
N ASN A 12 7.05 11.88 6.31
CA ASN A 12 8.39 12.43 6.46
C ASN A 12 9.43 11.35 6.78
N ILE A 13 9.09 10.37 7.63
CA ILE A 13 9.96 9.22 7.91
C ILE A 13 10.28 8.45 6.61
N LYS A 14 9.27 8.18 5.79
CA LYS A 14 9.44 7.42 4.55
C LYS A 14 10.20 8.21 3.48
N ALA A 15 9.91 9.50 3.35
CA ALA A 15 10.58 10.38 2.39
C ALA A 15 12.06 10.54 2.73
N ASN A 16 12.41 10.75 4.00
CA ASN A 16 13.81 10.81 4.43
C ASN A 16 14.51 9.46 4.24
N TYR A 17 13.87 8.35 4.63
CA TYR A 17 14.43 7.02 4.38
C TYR A 17 14.72 6.80 2.89
N TYR A 18 13.80 7.18 2.00
CA TYR A 18 14.01 7.07 0.56
C TYR A 18 15.21 7.90 0.10
N ASN A 19 15.24 9.18 0.47
CA ASN A 19 16.32 10.10 0.09
C ASN A 19 17.71 9.67 0.60
N GLU A 20 17.76 9.01 1.76
CA GLU A 20 19.01 8.50 2.36
C GLU A 20 19.49 7.19 1.73
N ASN A 21 18.57 6.31 1.31
CA ASN A 21 18.90 4.94 0.89
C ASN A 21 18.93 4.76 -0.63
N PHE A 22 18.39 5.70 -1.41
CA PHE A 22 18.33 5.58 -2.86
C PHE A 22 18.92 6.81 -3.54
N SER A 23 20.03 6.60 -4.27
CA SER A 23 20.63 7.63 -5.14
C SER A 23 19.88 7.74 -6.47
N THR A 24 18.60 8.05 -6.40
CA THR A 24 17.82 8.48 -7.56
C THR A 24 18.02 9.98 -7.67
N GLY A 25 18.37 10.51 -8.84
CA GLY A 25 18.67 11.94 -9.04
C GLY A 25 17.52 12.91 -8.74
N LEU A 26 16.42 12.43 -8.13
CA LEU A 26 15.22 13.14 -7.76
C LEU A 26 14.93 12.88 -6.27
N LEU A 27 15.16 13.89 -5.44
CA LEU A 27 14.83 13.82 -4.01
C LEU A 27 13.33 14.09 -3.79
N VAL A 28 12.73 13.31 -2.89
CA VAL A 28 11.36 13.53 -2.43
C VAL A 28 11.33 14.74 -1.48
N SER A 29 10.36 15.63 -1.64
CA SER A 29 10.20 16.82 -0.79
C SER A 29 9.95 16.46 0.68
N THR A 30 10.62 17.14 1.61
CA THR A 30 10.52 16.89 3.07
C THR A 30 10.18 18.17 3.86
N PRO A 31 9.02 18.80 3.57
CA PRO A 31 8.63 20.06 4.21
C PRO A 31 8.33 19.88 5.70
N ASN A 32 8.60 20.90 6.49
CA ASN A 32 8.19 20.94 7.89
C ASN A 32 6.66 20.92 8.02
N PHE A 33 6.15 20.47 9.15
CA PHE A 33 4.71 20.37 9.40
C PHE A 33 3.97 21.70 9.22
N ASN A 34 4.57 22.81 9.62
CA ASN A 34 3.96 24.14 9.47
C ASN A 34 3.93 24.61 8.02
N GLU A 35 4.96 24.27 7.23
CA GLU A 35 5.03 24.58 5.80
C GLU A 35 3.98 23.77 5.04
N MET A 36 3.92 22.46 5.28
CA MET A 36 2.92 21.57 4.68
C MET A 36 1.48 22.00 5.00
N LYS A 37 1.23 22.54 6.19
CA LYS A 37 -0.08 23.07 6.57
C LYS A 37 -0.48 24.34 5.81
N SER A 38 0.51 25.08 5.29
CA SER A 38 0.30 26.29 4.51
C SER A 38 0.06 26.02 3.02
N PHE A 39 0.30 24.79 2.56
CA PHE A 39 0.09 24.41 1.17
C PHE A 39 -1.38 24.50 0.79
N ALA A 40 -1.63 25.02 -0.40
CA ALA A 40 -2.96 25.00 -1.00
C ALA A 40 -3.37 23.55 -1.33
N LEU A 41 -4.67 23.30 -1.48
CA LEU A 41 -5.18 21.93 -1.71
C LEU A 41 -4.78 21.37 -3.09
N ASP A 42 -4.47 22.24 -4.04
CA ASP A 42 -3.98 21.93 -5.38
C ASP A 42 -2.45 21.80 -5.47
N ASP A 43 -1.75 21.99 -4.35
CA ASP A 43 -0.30 21.83 -4.29
C ASP A 43 0.13 20.43 -4.72
N ILE A 44 1.24 20.35 -5.46
CA ILE A 44 1.81 19.10 -5.98
C ILE A 44 2.12 18.13 -4.85
N PHE A 45 2.37 18.61 -3.62
CA PHE A 45 2.52 17.78 -2.44
C PHE A 45 1.30 16.88 -2.17
N TRP A 46 0.08 17.36 -2.44
CA TRP A 46 -1.15 16.61 -2.24
C TRP A 46 -1.53 15.77 -3.45
N ASN A 47 -1.02 16.12 -4.62
CA ASN A 47 -1.27 15.41 -5.86
C ASN A 47 -0.23 14.30 -6.06
N MET A 48 -0.70 13.11 -6.43
CA MET A 48 0.15 11.99 -6.84
C MET A 48 0.94 12.26 -8.14
N GLY A 49 0.99 13.50 -8.64
CA GLY A 49 1.55 13.88 -9.93
C GLY A 49 3.04 13.58 -10.10
N SER A 50 3.78 13.40 -9.01
CA SER A 50 5.17 12.93 -9.03
C SER A 50 5.32 11.44 -9.39
N LEU A 51 4.23 10.66 -9.38
CA LEU A 51 4.25 9.24 -9.77
C LEU A 51 3.97 9.01 -11.25
N SER A 52 3.57 10.06 -12.00
CA SER A 52 3.66 9.97 -13.46
C SER A 52 5.12 10.19 -13.80
N HIS A 53 5.79 9.13 -14.22
CA HIS A 53 7.15 9.19 -14.72
C HIS A 53 7.14 9.09 -16.25
N PRO A 54 6.58 10.07 -16.98
CA PRO A 54 6.34 9.97 -18.43
C PRO A 54 7.63 9.89 -19.25
N ASN A 55 8.80 10.06 -18.63
CA ASN A 55 10.09 9.92 -19.29
C ASN A 55 10.76 8.58 -18.97
N GLU A 56 10.23 7.80 -18.03
CA GLU A 56 10.82 6.53 -17.65
C GLU A 56 10.34 5.39 -18.56
N PRO A 57 11.22 4.46 -18.96
CA PRO A 57 10.85 3.36 -19.86
C PRO A 57 9.72 2.50 -19.29
N TRP A 58 9.72 2.25 -17.98
CA TRP A 58 8.72 1.42 -17.33
C TRP A 58 7.31 2.02 -17.31
N ALA A 59 7.17 3.33 -17.55
CA ALA A 59 5.90 4.03 -17.55
C ALA A 59 5.26 4.16 -18.95
N ASN A 60 6.04 3.92 -20.01
CA ASN A 60 5.57 4.10 -21.41
C ASN A 60 5.77 2.87 -22.30
N ASP A 61 6.73 2.00 -21.98
CA ASP A 61 6.95 0.77 -22.74
C ASP A 61 5.84 -0.23 -22.39
N GLN A 62 5.00 -0.50 -23.39
CA GLN A 62 3.86 -1.41 -23.27
C GLN A 62 4.26 -2.79 -22.75
N HIS A 63 5.39 -3.34 -23.18
CA HIS A 63 5.84 -4.67 -22.74
C HIS A 63 6.28 -4.66 -21.28
N VAL A 64 6.89 -3.57 -20.82
CA VAL A 64 7.28 -3.42 -19.41
C VAL A 64 6.03 -3.30 -18.53
N ILE A 65 5.04 -2.51 -18.95
CA ILE A 65 3.76 -2.36 -18.25
C ILE A 65 3.04 -3.71 -18.16
N GLU A 66 2.92 -4.44 -19.26
CA GLU A 66 2.31 -5.77 -19.29
C GLU A 66 3.03 -6.76 -18.38
N GLY A 67 4.37 -6.72 -18.36
CA GLY A 67 5.19 -7.54 -17.46
C GLY A 67 4.96 -7.22 -15.99
N ILE A 68 4.91 -5.93 -15.62
CA ILE A 68 4.60 -5.48 -14.26
C ILE A 68 3.20 -5.96 -13.86
N GLU A 69 2.20 -5.78 -14.72
CA GLU A 69 0.84 -6.23 -14.45
C GLU A 69 0.75 -7.74 -14.27
N ALA A 70 1.43 -8.53 -15.12
CA ALA A 70 1.43 -9.97 -15.03
C ALA A 70 2.04 -10.45 -13.71
N LEU A 71 3.14 -9.84 -13.27
CA LEU A 71 3.79 -10.15 -12.00
C LEU A 71 2.90 -9.78 -10.80
N LEU A 72 2.25 -8.61 -10.83
CA LEU A 72 1.30 -8.21 -9.79
C LEU A 72 0.10 -9.15 -9.73
N LYS A 73 -0.49 -9.51 -10.88
CA LYS A 73 -1.59 -10.49 -10.95
C LYS A 73 -1.17 -11.83 -10.34
N LEU A 74 0.02 -12.34 -10.68
CA LEU A 74 0.54 -13.58 -10.09
C LEU A 74 0.66 -13.51 -8.57
N ASN A 75 1.20 -12.40 -8.03
CA ASN A 75 1.32 -12.22 -6.58
C ASN A 75 -0.05 -12.13 -5.91
N HIS A 76 -0.99 -11.36 -6.47
CA HIS A 76 -2.36 -11.28 -5.97
C HIS A 76 -3.06 -12.64 -5.98
N CYS A 77 -2.89 -13.44 -7.03
CA CYS A 77 -3.44 -14.80 -7.07
C CYS A 77 -2.87 -15.69 -5.95
N LYS A 78 -1.57 -15.58 -5.65
CA LYS A 78 -0.97 -16.33 -4.53
C LYS A 78 -1.56 -15.89 -3.20
N ASP A 79 -1.64 -14.59 -2.95
CA ASP A 79 -2.20 -14.03 -1.72
C ASP A 79 -3.66 -14.43 -1.53
N GLU A 80 -4.43 -14.44 -2.62
CA GLU A 80 -5.82 -14.89 -2.63
C GLU A 80 -5.94 -16.37 -2.23
N LEU A 81 -5.10 -17.24 -2.80
CA LEU A 81 -5.07 -18.66 -2.44
C LEU A 81 -4.75 -18.86 -0.95
N TRP A 82 -3.81 -18.09 -0.40
CA TRP A 82 -3.51 -18.12 1.03
C TRP A 82 -4.71 -17.69 1.88
N ARG A 83 -5.41 -16.64 1.45
CA ARG A 83 -6.62 -16.15 2.14
C ARG A 83 -7.73 -17.20 2.12
N ILE A 84 -8.05 -17.76 0.95
CA ILE A 84 -9.06 -18.81 0.80
C ILE A 84 -8.70 -20.02 1.67
N ALA A 85 -7.44 -20.46 1.66
CA ALA A 85 -7.00 -21.60 2.47
C ALA A 85 -7.18 -21.34 3.98
N ARG A 86 -6.92 -20.10 4.43
CA ARG A 86 -7.14 -19.70 5.83
C ARG A 86 -8.62 -19.68 6.17
N GLU A 87 -9.46 -19.11 5.31
CA GLU A 87 -10.91 -19.02 5.52
C GLU A 87 -11.56 -20.40 5.54
N ALA A 88 -11.14 -21.31 4.64
CA ALA A 88 -11.61 -22.69 4.62
C ALA A 88 -11.29 -23.42 5.93
N ARG A 89 -10.07 -23.28 6.46
CA ARG A 89 -9.71 -23.84 7.78
C ARG A 89 -10.58 -23.26 8.90
N GLN A 90 -10.80 -21.95 8.89
CA GLN A 90 -11.62 -21.28 9.90
C GLN A 90 -13.08 -21.76 9.86
N ALA A 91 -13.63 -21.94 8.66
CA ALA A 91 -15.00 -22.44 8.48
C ALA A 91 -15.17 -23.85 9.06
N VAL A 92 -14.18 -24.74 8.86
CA VAL A 92 -14.19 -26.08 9.45
C VAL A 92 -14.15 -26.02 10.99
N VAL A 93 -13.27 -25.20 11.55
CA VAL A 93 -13.18 -25.00 13.01
C VAL A 93 -14.51 -24.55 13.58
N TRP A 94 -15.13 -23.53 12.96
CA TRP A 94 -16.45 -23.05 13.37
C TRP A 94 -17.53 -24.13 13.24
N GLY A 95 -17.48 -24.95 12.19
CA GLY A 95 -18.39 -26.08 12.03
C GLY A 95 -18.31 -27.08 13.18
N ILE A 96 -17.09 -27.44 13.60
CA ILE A 96 -16.84 -28.34 14.74
C ILE A 96 -17.34 -27.71 16.04
N GLU A 97 -17.05 -26.44 16.28
CA GLU A 97 -17.51 -25.72 17.48
C GLU A 97 -19.04 -25.67 17.55
N LYS A 98 -19.71 -25.43 16.42
CA LYS A 98 -21.17 -25.45 16.35
C LYS A 98 -21.75 -26.83 16.58
N PHE A 99 -21.14 -27.88 16.01
CA PHE A 99 -21.56 -29.26 16.26
C PHE A 99 -21.49 -29.60 17.75
N LYS A 100 -20.37 -29.32 18.42
CA LYS A 100 -20.22 -29.52 19.87
C LYS A 100 -21.24 -28.74 20.70
N SER A 101 -21.52 -27.51 20.29
CA SER A 101 -22.53 -26.69 20.96
C SER A 101 -23.94 -27.28 20.85
N LEU A 102 -24.26 -27.96 19.74
CA LEU A 102 -25.55 -28.62 19.55
C LEU A 102 -25.63 -29.93 20.34
N ASP A 103 -24.56 -30.72 20.37
CA ASP A 103 -24.50 -31.96 21.15
C ASP A 103 -24.69 -31.69 22.65
N ASN A 104 -24.16 -30.57 23.17
CA ASN A 104 -24.32 -30.19 24.58
C ASN A 104 -25.73 -29.66 24.94
N LEU A 105 -26.63 -29.49 23.96
CA LEU A 105 -28.01 -29.05 24.20
C LEU A 105 -29.00 -30.22 24.36
N TRP A 106 -28.55 -31.46 24.09
CA TRP A 106 -29.31 -32.70 24.25
C TRP A 106 -28.76 -33.52 25.43
#